data_AF-A0A150G0T5-F1
#
_entry.id   AF-A0A150G0T5-F1
#
_cell.length_a   1.000
_cell.length_b   1.000
_cell.length_c   1.000
_cell.angle_alpha   90.00
_cell.angle_beta   90.00
_cell.angle_gamma   90.00
#
_symmetry.space_group_name_H-M   'P 1'
#
loop_
_entity.id
_entity.type
_entity.pdbx_description
1 polymer ?
#
loop_
_entity_poly.entity_id
_entity_poly.type
_entity_poly.pdbx_seq_one_letter_code
_entity_poly.pdbx_strand_id
1 'polypeptide(L)'
;MTSNVRVPYSHELYAMSRHIVFRAEKEHKAAVECKGKHDWPEDCKPESEALVRATNKLYKEIMEKSPNEFKEYAQCLDWYGLRFSRCRDKQAAFEKAFPIVDSKK
;
A
#
# COMPACT_ATOMS: atom_id res chain seq x y z
N MET A 1 1.83 -7.61 -21.22
CA MET A 1 2.70 -6.42 -21.19
C MET A 1 3.26 -6.28 -19.78
N THR A 2 4.54 -6.55 -19.57
CA THR A 2 5.21 -6.35 -18.28
C THR A 2 5.46 -4.85 -18.09
N SER A 3 4.48 -4.13 -17.54
CA SER A 3 4.73 -2.80 -16.99
C SER A 3 5.83 -2.93 -15.93
N ASN A 4 7.03 -2.40 -16.21
CA ASN A 4 8.15 -2.28 -15.28
C ASN A 4 7.83 -1.13 -14.31
N VAL A 5 6.86 -1.36 -13.43
CA VAL A 5 6.55 -0.41 -12.36
C VAL A 5 7.66 -0.54 -11.31
N ARG A 6 8.33 0.59 -11.01
CA ARG A 6 9.35 0.66 -9.94
C ARG A 6 8.75 0.29 -8.59
N VAL A 7 9.59 0.10 -7.58
CA VAL A 7 9.10 0.05 -6.19
C VAL A 7 8.51 1.42 -5.78
N PRO A 8 7.46 1.43 -4.93
CA PRO A 8 6.84 2.68 -4.47
C PRO A 8 7.79 3.47 -3.54
N TYR A 9 7.71 4.79 -3.60
CA TYR A 9 8.36 5.68 -2.64
C TYR A 9 7.63 5.69 -1.29
N SER A 10 8.24 6.27 -0.26
CA SER A 10 7.66 6.30 1.09
C SER A 10 6.30 6.98 1.17
N HIS A 11 6.10 8.13 0.51
CA HIS A 11 4.81 8.83 0.47
C HIS A 11 3.74 8.04 -0.30
N GLU A 12 4.14 7.31 -1.35
CA GLU A 12 3.25 6.41 -2.10
C GLU A 12 2.84 5.21 -1.24
N LEU A 13 3.79 4.59 -0.53
CA LEU A 13 3.52 3.54 0.46
C LEU A 13 2.55 4.03 1.54
N TYR A 14 2.73 5.26 2.02
CA TYR A 14 1.85 5.86 3.01
C TYR A 14 0.44 6.11 2.46
N ALA A 15 0.34 6.60 1.21
CA ALA A 15 -0.93 6.80 0.52
C ALA A 15 -1.72 5.48 0.36
N MET A 16 -1.02 4.37 0.09
CA MET A 16 -1.64 3.05 -0.06
C MET A 16 -1.76 2.25 1.25
N SER A 17 -1.31 2.76 2.39
CA SER A 17 -1.26 2.03 3.67
C SER A 17 -2.57 1.31 4.01
N ARG A 18 -3.71 1.99 3.86
CA ARG A 18 -5.04 1.38 4.03
C ARG A 18 -5.27 0.23 3.04
N HIS A 19 -4.97 0.44 1.76
CA HIS A 19 -5.14 -0.60 0.74
C HIS A 19 -4.24 -1.82 0.98
N ILE A 20 -3.02 -1.63 1.50
CA ILE A 20 -2.13 -2.74 1.88
C ILE A 20 -2.81 -3.58 2.97
N VAL A 21 -3.28 -2.95 4.04
CA VAL A 21 -3.89 -3.67 5.18
C VAL A 21 -5.09 -4.50 4.74
N PHE A 22 -5.97 -3.98 3.88
CA PHE A 22 -7.18 -4.69 3.47
C PHE A 22 -6.98 -5.67 2.31
N ARG A 23 -6.14 -5.34 1.32
CA ARG A 23 -5.96 -6.19 0.12
C ARG A 23 -4.85 -7.21 0.25
N ALA A 24 -3.86 -6.96 1.11
CA ALA A 24 -2.80 -7.89 1.46
C ALA A 24 -2.93 -8.32 2.94
N GLU A 25 -4.15 -8.41 3.46
CA GLU A 25 -4.42 -8.69 4.87
C GLU A 25 -3.73 -9.97 5.35
N LYS A 26 -3.79 -11.03 4.54
CA LYS A 26 -3.19 -12.34 4.86
C LYS A 26 -1.68 -12.20 5.05
N GLU A 27 -0.99 -11.63 4.07
CA GLU A 27 0.47 -11.45 4.10
C GLU A 27 0.88 -10.46 5.20
N HIS A 28 0.12 -9.38 5.37
CA HIS A 28 0.35 -8.36 6.40
C HIS A 28 0.23 -8.96 7.80
N LYS A 29 -0.83 -9.71 8.07
CA LYS A 29 -1.06 -10.38 9.35
C LYS A 29 0.04 -11.40 9.64
N ALA A 30 0.41 -12.23 8.67
CA ALA A 30 1.49 -13.21 8.83
C ALA A 30 2.83 -12.54 9.19
N ALA A 31 3.19 -11.44 8.51
CA ALA A 31 4.42 -10.70 8.79
C ALA A 31 4.42 -10.07 10.19
N VAL A 32 3.29 -9.44 10.61
CA VAL A 32 3.16 -8.82 11.94
C VAL A 32 3.16 -9.88 13.04
N GLU A 33 2.45 -11.00 12.86
CA GLU A 33 2.41 -12.10 13.82
C GLU A 33 3.76 -12.77 13.99
N CYS A 34 4.51 -12.98 12.90
CA CYS A 34 5.87 -13.49 12.98
C CYS A 34 6.77 -12.51 13.74
N LYS A 35 6.73 -11.22 13.39
CA LYS A 35 7.54 -10.19 14.04
C LYS A 35 7.23 -10.03 15.53
N GLY A 36 5.99 -10.29 15.94
CA GLY A 36 5.60 -10.30 17.35
C GLY A 36 6.17 -11.49 18.15
N LYS A 37 6.58 -12.56 17.49
CA LYS A 37 7.17 -13.77 18.12
C LYS A 37 8.69 -13.82 18.01
N HIS A 38 9.26 -13.20 16.97
CA HIS A 38 10.67 -13.29 16.65
C HIS A 38 11.30 -11.90 16.47
N ASP A 39 12.40 -11.65 17.17
CA ASP A 39 13.12 -10.39 17.09
C ASP A 39 14.07 -10.33 15.89
N TRP A 40 14.63 -11.47 15.48
CA TRP A 40 15.62 -11.54 14.41
C TRP A 40 14.96 -11.50 13.02
N PRO A 41 15.44 -10.65 12.09
CA PRO A 41 14.82 -10.50 10.76
C PRO A 41 14.77 -11.79 9.92
N GLU A 42 15.78 -12.66 10.05
CA GLU A 42 15.88 -13.90 9.25
C GLU A 42 14.76 -14.90 9.57
N ASP A 43 14.23 -14.88 10.79
CA ASP A 43 13.16 -15.79 11.23
C ASP A 43 11.83 -15.54 10.51
N CYS A 44 11.61 -14.29 10.06
CA CYS A 44 10.37 -13.85 9.40
C CYS A 44 10.57 -13.45 7.93
N LYS A 45 11.69 -13.87 7.33
CA LYS A 45 12.02 -13.57 5.95
C LYS A 45 10.93 -13.99 4.95
N PRO A 46 10.37 -15.23 4.98
CA PRO A 46 9.40 -15.64 3.97
C PRO A 46 8.09 -14.84 4.04
N GLU A 47 7.59 -14.52 5.23
CA GLU A 47 6.39 -13.69 5.45
C GLU A 47 6.65 -12.24 5.00
N SER A 48 7.82 -11.69 5.34
CA SER A 48 8.19 -10.32 4.95
C SER A 48 8.32 -10.19 3.44
N GLU A 49 8.97 -11.15 2.77
CA GLU A 49 9.07 -11.17 1.31
C GLU A 49 7.69 -11.34 0.64
N ALA A 50 6.80 -12.15 1.23
CA ALA A 50 5.44 -12.30 0.73
C ALA A 50 4.66 -10.99 0.80
N LEU A 51 4.75 -10.26 1.92
CA LEU A 51 4.15 -8.93 2.07
C LEU A 51 4.72 -7.94 1.05
N VAL A 52 6.05 -7.88 0.88
CA VAL A 52 6.68 -7.00 -0.11
C VAL A 52 6.21 -7.32 -1.54
N ARG A 53 6.10 -8.61 -1.90
CA ARG A 53 5.56 -9.02 -3.22
C ARG A 53 4.11 -8.60 -3.39
N ALA A 54 3.27 -8.77 -2.37
CA ALA A 54 1.86 -8.36 -2.40
C ALA A 54 1.72 -6.83 -2.54
N THR A 55 2.50 -6.05 -1.79
CA THR A 55 2.54 -4.58 -1.88
C THR A 55 2.98 -4.10 -3.27
N ASN A 56 4.04 -4.69 -3.83
CA ASN A 56 4.52 -4.32 -5.17
C ASN A 56 3.50 -4.67 -6.27
N LYS A 57 2.80 -5.80 -6.14
CA LYS A 57 1.70 -6.17 -7.03
C LYS A 57 0.55 -5.15 -6.93
N LEU A 58 0.15 -4.79 -5.71
CA LEU A 58 -0.89 -3.79 -5.47
C LEU A 58 -0.51 -2.43 -6.06
N TYR A 59 0.75 -2.01 -5.90
CA TYR A 59 1.24 -0.76 -6.49
C TYR A 59 1.12 -0.75 -8.00
N LYS A 60 1.52 -1.85 -8.65
CA LYS A 60 1.35 -2.02 -10.09
C LYS A 60 -0.12 -1.93 -10.51
N GLU A 61 -1.03 -2.58 -9.80
CA GLU A 61 -2.47 -2.52 -10.10
C GLU A 61 -3.05 -1.10 -9.96
N ILE A 62 -2.63 -0.36 -8.94
CA ILE A 62 -3.03 1.05 -8.74
C ILE A 62 -2.52 1.93 -9.89
N MET A 63 -1.26 1.76 -10.29
CA MET A 63 -0.66 2.52 -11.38
C MET A 63 -1.26 2.18 -12.75
N GLU A 64 -1.84 0.99 -12.92
CA GLU A 64 -2.55 0.60 -14.13
C GLU A 64 -4.01 1.10 -14.16
N LYS A 65 -4.69 1.17 -13.02
CA LYS A 65 -6.13 1.49 -12.95
C LYS A 65 -6.45 2.93 -12.60
N SER A 66 -5.66 3.57 -11.75
CA SER A 66 -5.90 4.91 -11.21
C SER A 66 -4.60 5.71 -11.01
N PRO A 67 -3.73 5.83 -12.02
CA PRO A 67 -2.43 6.45 -11.86
C PRO A 67 -2.50 7.94 -11.51
N ASN A 68 -3.49 8.67 -12.02
CA ASN A 68 -3.58 10.11 -11.84
C ASN A 68 -4.05 10.45 -10.42
N GLU A 69 -5.16 9.86 -10.00
CA GLU A 69 -5.75 10.08 -8.68
C GLU A 69 -4.79 9.64 -7.57
N PHE A 70 -4.08 8.52 -7.78
CA PHE A 70 -3.08 8.06 -6.83
C PHE A 70 -1.88 9.01 -6.74
N LYS A 71 -1.32 9.45 -7.87
CA LYS A 71 -0.18 10.39 -7.87
C LYS A 71 -0.54 11.72 -7.22
N GLU A 72 -1.69 12.28 -7.54
CA GLU A 72 -2.15 13.54 -6.92
C GLU A 72 -2.31 13.39 -5.40
N TYR A 73 -2.89 12.27 -4.95
CA TYR A 73 -3.03 12.02 -3.53
C TYR A 73 -1.68 11.82 -2.82
N ALA A 74 -0.80 11.01 -3.41
CA ALA A 74 0.52 10.75 -2.86
C ALA A 74 1.39 12.01 -2.83
N GLN A 75 1.34 12.87 -3.86
CA GLN A 75 2.03 14.16 -3.90
C GLN A 75 1.47 15.15 -2.86
N CYS A 76 0.15 15.17 -2.66
CA CYS A 76 -0.44 15.97 -1.59
C CYS A 76 0.10 15.55 -0.21
N LEU A 77 0.18 14.24 0.04
CA LEU A 77 0.75 13.73 1.29
C LEU A 77 2.23 14.10 1.43
N ASP A 78 3.01 14.00 0.37
CA ASP A 78 4.43 14.39 0.37
C ASP A 78 4.58 15.88 0.73
N TRP A 79 3.77 16.75 0.13
CA TRP A 79 3.78 18.19 0.37
C TRP A 79 3.37 18.58 1.80
N TYR A 80 2.39 17.89 2.38
CA TYR A 80 1.85 18.22 3.70
C TYR A 80 2.42 17.36 4.84
N GLY A 81 3.57 16.71 4.64
CA GLY A 81 4.24 15.92 5.67
C GLY A 81 3.39 14.76 6.17
N LEU A 82 2.76 14.05 5.23
CA LEU A 82 1.91 12.87 5.43
C LEU A 82 0.62 13.14 6.25
N ARG A 83 0.20 14.40 6.37
CA ARG A 83 -1.03 14.76 7.11
C ARG A 83 -2.29 14.49 6.27
N PHE A 84 -2.93 13.34 6.50
CA PHE A 84 -4.18 12.96 5.82
C PHE A 84 -5.28 14.03 5.85
N SER A 85 -5.40 14.79 6.96
CA SER A 85 -6.44 15.83 7.10
C SER A 85 -6.35 16.94 6.05
N ARG A 86 -5.17 17.15 5.44
CA ARG A 86 -4.95 18.14 4.38
C ARG A 86 -5.24 17.63 2.98
N CYS A 87 -5.47 16.32 2.81
CA CYS A 87 -5.56 15.65 1.51
C CYS A 87 -6.80 14.76 1.36
N ARG A 88 -7.86 14.98 2.17
CA ARG A 88 -9.05 14.12 2.20
C ARG A 88 -9.86 14.13 0.90
N ASP A 89 -9.86 15.25 0.18
CA ASP A 89 -10.48 15.37 -1.14
C ASP A 89 -9.79 14.47 -2.17
N LYS A 90 -8.45 14.48 -2.20
CA LYS A 90 -7.65 13.63 -3.09
C LYS A 90 -7.72 12.16 -2.68
N GLN A 91 -7.75 11.89 -1.38
CA GLN A 91 -8.01 10.55 -0.87
C GLN A 91 -9.35 10.01 -1.36
N ALA A 92 -10.43 10.79 -1.25
CA ALA A 92 -11.76 10.38 -1.70
C ALA A 92 -11.81 10.15 -3.22
N ALA A 93 -11.13 10.98 -4.00
CA ALA A 93 -11.00 10.78 -5.45
C ALA A 93 -10.27 9.47 -5.78
N PHE A 94 -9.14 9.20 -5.11
CA PHE A 94 -8.41 7.95 -5.26
C PHE A 94 -9.24 6.73 -4.82
N GLU A 95 -9.87 6.75 -3.65
CA GLU A 95 -10.70 5.65 -3.16
C GLU A 95 -11.97 5.44 -4.00
N LYS A 96 -12.45 6.46 -4.72
CA LYS A 96 -13.52 6.31 -5.72
C LYS A 96 -13.02 5.59 -6.99
N ALA A 97 -11.82 5.93 -7.46
CA ALA A 97 -11.22 5.30 -8.64
C ALA A 97 -10.70 3.88 -8.36
N PHE A 98 -10.19 3.66 -7.15
CA PHE A 98 -9.66 2.39 -6.69
C PHE A 98 -10.20 2.06 -5.29
N PRO A 99 -11.39 1.45 -5.20
CA PRO A 99 -12.03 1.16 -3.92
C PRO A 99 -11.22 0.24 -3.01
N ILE A 100 -11.31 0.49 -1.70
CA ILE A 100 -10.91 -0.47 -0.68
C ILE A 100 -11.89 -1.63 -0.76
N VAL A 101 -11.39 -2.85 -0.94
CA VAL A 101 -12.20 -4.07 -0.86
C VAL A 101 -12.01 -4.56 0.56
N ASP A 102 -13.05 -4.46 1.38
CA ASP A 102 -13.05 -5.08 2.70
C ASP A 102 -12.99 -6.61 2.48
N SER A 103 -12.08 -7.30 3.16
CA SER A 103 -11.96 -8.77 3.08
C SER A 103 -13.17 -9.50 3.67
N LYS A 104 -14.08 -8.77 4.32
CA LYS A 104 -15.33 -9.29 4.86
C LYS A 104 -16.47 -9.15 3.84
N LYS A 105 -16.57 -10.14 2.96
CA LYS A 105 -17.87 -10.65 2.52
C LYS A 105 -17.80 -12.17 2.34
#